data_AF-Q5UEY7-F1
#
_entry.id   AF-Q5UEY7-F1
#
_cell.length_a   1.000
_cell.length_b   1.000
_cell.length_c   1.000
_cell.angle_alpha   90.00
_cell.angle_beta   90.00
_cell.angle_gamma   90.00
#
_symmetry.space_group_name_H-M   'P 1'
#
loop_
_entity.id
_entity.type
_entity.pdbx_description
1 polymer ?
#
loop_
_entity_poly.entity_id
_entity_poly.type
_entity_poly.pdbx_seq_one_letter_code
_entity_poly.pdbx_strand_id
1 'polypeptide(L)'
;MDKGTAQIDHLLISPFGIFIVETKNLTGWIYGDATQSSWTQVIYRSKHKFQNPLRQTFRQKKVIAEFLGLSEKHIHPLVTFVGKCKLKTDMPPNVMSFGFVSYIKSFQQKVFTDEEVQRIQHLISNHVATSLVSTDDHIQSLRDRHSSTTICPRCGSNLVERTVKNGANAGSQFLGCEDYPKCRFTRDLPPVESGVRNGSSVGGFILKIILAFSGIAAIYLFFWTMTQR
;
A
#
# COMPACT_ATOMS: atom_id res chain seq x y z
N MET A 1 -11.54 2.66 12.20
CA MET A 1 -10.48 3.70 12.28
C MET A 1 -9.23 2.98 11.83
N ASP A 2 -9.01 3.02 10.53
CA ASP A 2 -8.22 1.98 9.88
C ASP A 2 -6.79 2.46 9.79
N LYS A 3 -5.91 1.80 10.55
CA LYS A 3 -4.45 1.94 10.44
C LYS A 3 -4.02 1.33 9.11
N GLY A 4 -4.28 2.05 8.02
CA GLY A 4 -3.87 1.66 6.68
C GLY A 4 -2.36 1.69 6.57
N THR A 5 -1.76 0.53 6.34
CA THR A 5 -0.36 0.40 5.94
C THR A 5 -0.15 1.23 4.67
N ALA A 6 0.72 2.24 4.74
CA ALA A 6 0.99 3.08 3.59
C ALA A 6 1.96 2.35 2.66
N GLN A 7 1.43 1.69 1.62
CA GLN A 7 2.23 1.02 0.60
C GLN A 7 3.03 2.05 -0.21
N ILE A 8 4.37 1.99 -0.16
CA ILE A 8 5.27 2.80 -0.99
C ILE A 8 5.64 1.97 -2.21
N ASP A 9 5.26 2.40 -3.41
CA ASP A 9 5.58 1.65 -4.63
C ASP A 9 7.07 1.70 -4.94
N HIS A 10 7.65 2.92 -4.96
CA HIS A 10 9.07 3.13 -5.21
C HIS A 10 9.62 4.29 -4.38
N LEU A 11 10.80 4.05 -3.80
CA LEU A 11 11.58 5.08 -3.14
C LEU A 11 12.91 5.22 -3.88
N LEU A 12 13.18 6.43 -4.36
CA LEU A 12 14.44 6.81 -4.98
C LEU A 12 15.25 7.63 -4.00
N ILE A 13 16.47 7.18 -3.72
CA ILE A 13 17.40 7.87 -2.82
C ILE A 13 18.52 8.45 -3.68
N SER A 14 18.79 9.74 -3.54
CA SER A 14 19.83 10.45 -4.29
C SER A 14 20.47 11.55 -3.44
N PRO A 15 21.65 12.09 -3.84
CA PRO A 15 22.23 13.27 -3.20
C PRO A 15 21.35 14.53 -3.25
N PHE A 16 20.37 14.58 -4.16
CA PHE A 16 19.50 15.75 -4.40
C PHE A 16 18.16 15.67 -3.67
N GLY A 17 17.88 14.56 -2.98
CA GLY A 17 16.63 14.33 -2.28
C GLY A 17 16.18 12.88 -2.31
N ILE A 18 15.14 12.60 -1.53
CA ILE A 18 14.42 11.33 -1.53
C ILE A 18 13.10 11.53 -2.27
N PHE A 19 12.83 10.72 -3.29
CA PHE A 19 11.60 10.81 -4.08
C PHE A 19 10.70 9.62 -3.80
N ILE A 20 9.49 9.90 -3.33
CA ILE A 20 8.43 8.90 -3.15
C ILE A 20 7.65 8.88 -4.44
N VAL A 21 7.74 7.80 -5.21
CA VAL A 21 7.04 7.66 -6.49
C VAL A 21 5.89 6.68 -6.31
N GLU A 22 4.67 7.20 -6.31
CA GLU A 22 3.42 6.44 -6.30
C GLU A 22 2.94 6.25 -7.74
N THR A 23 2.70 5.00 -8.14
CA THR A 23 2.30 4.67 -9.50
C THR A 23 0.84 4.23 -9.54
N LYS A 24 0.01 4.95 -10.31
CA LYS A 24 -1.38 4.55 -10.57
C LYS A 24 -1.51 4.02 -11.99
N ASN A 25 -1.71 2.71 -12.14
CA ASN A 25 -2.03 2.10 -13.42
C ASN A 25 -3.55 2.17 -13.66
N LEU A 26 -4.00 3.18 -14.39
CA LEU A 26 -5.42 3.44 -14.63
C LEU A 26 -5.69 3.73 -16.10
N THR A 27 -6.95 3.60 -16.49
CA THR A 27 -7.46 3.93 -17.83
C THR A 27 -8.59 4.94 -17.75
N GLY A 28 -8.92 5.57 -18.88
CA GLY A 28 -10.03 6.51 -18.95
C GLY A 28 -9.67 7.92 -18.46
N TRP A 29 -10.66 8.66 -17.95
CA TRP A 29 -10.46 10.04 -17.52
C TRP A 29 -10.33 10.14 -16.01
N ILE A 30 -9.35 10.91 -15.56
CA ILE A 30 -9.11 11.14 -14.13
C ILE A 30 -9.44 12.59 -13.80
N TYR A 31 -10.26 12.75 -12.78
CA TYR A 31 -10.69 14.04 -12.25
C TYR A 31 -10.31 14.13 -10.77
N GLY A 32 -9.66 15.23 -10.40
CA GLY A 32 -9.38 15.55 -9.03
C GLY A 32 -8.39 16.70 -8.84
N ASP A 33 -8.23 17.12 -7.60
CA ASP A 33 -7.27 18.16 -7.23
C ASP A 33 -6.63 17.87 -5.85
N ALA A 34 -5.65 18.69 -5.46
CA ALA A 34 -4.89 18.48 -4.22
C ALA A 34 -5.73 18.61 -2.93
N THR A 35 -6.85 19.31 -2.96
CA THR A 35 -7.70 19.59 -1.79
C THR A 35 -8.68 18.46 -1.49
N GLN A 36 -9.10 17.73 -2.52
CA GLN A 36 -10.10 16.66 -2.41
C GLN A 36 -9.58 15.44 -1.66
N SER A 37 -10.45 14.80 -0.88
CA SER A 37 -10.12 13.55 -0.18
C SER A 37 -10.07 12.32 -1.10
N SER A 38 -10.88 12.34 -2.17
CA SER A 38 -11.00 11.28 -3.17
C SER A 38 -11.05 11.88 -4.56
N TRP A 39 -10.46 11.18 -5.52
CA TRP A 39 -10.52 11.50 -6.95
C TRP A 39 -11.50 10.56 -7.65
N THR A 40 -11.86 10.90 -8.88
CA THR A 40 -12.82 10.15 -9.70
C THR A 40 -12.18 9.69 -11.00
N GLN A 41 -12.27 8.40 -11.27
CA GLN A 41 -11.98 7.80 -12.55
C GLN A 41 -13.29 7.62 -13.33
N VAL A 42 -13.28 7.93 -14.62
CA VAL A 42 -14.40 7.72 -15.53
C VAL A 42 -13.94 6.80 -16.67
N ILE A 43 -14.59 5.65 -16.79
CA ILE A 43 -14.38 4.68 -17.87
C ILE A 43 -15.72 4.53 -18.59
N TYR A 44 -15.80 4.97 -19.85
CA TYR A 44 -17.05 5.09 -20.58
C TYR A 44 -18.11 5.88 -19.77
N ARG A 45 -19.18 5.22 -19.32
CA ARG A 45 -20.25 5.83 -18.50
C ARG A 45 -20.09 5.59 -17.00
N SER A 46 -19.16 4.72 -16.60
CA SER A 46 -18.97 4.32 -15.22
C SER A 46 -18.02 5.25 -14.48
N LYS A 47 -18.39 5.64 -13.25
CA LYS A 47 -17.58 6.51 -12.38
C LYS A 47 -17.15 5.72 -11.15
N HIS A 48 -15.86 5.76 -10.85
CA HIS A 48 -15.27 5.08 -9.70
C HIS A 48 -14.46 6.08 -8.89
N LYS A 49 -14.75 6.19 -7.59
CA LYS A 49 -13.95 7.01 -6.68
C LYS A 49 -12.77 6.21 -6.15
N PHE A 50 -11.64 6.88 -6.00
CA PHE A 50 -10.44 6.33 -5.35
C PHE A 50 -9.82 7.38 -4.43
N GLN A 51 -9.01 6.94 -3.47
CA GLN A 51 -8.36 7.86 -2.53
C GLN A 51 -7.39 8.78 -3.27
N ASN A 52 -7.34 10.06 -2.86
CA ASN A 52 -6.41 11.00 -3.45
C ASN A 52 -4.95 10.54 -3.20
N PRO A 53 -4.18 10.24 -4.25
CA PRO A 53 -2.80 9.73 -4.11
C PRO A 53 -1.86 10.76 -3.47
N LEU A 54 -2.11 12.06 -3.62
CA LEU A 54 -1.31 13.10 -2.97
C LEU A 54 -1.43 13.04 -1.44
N ARG A 55 -2.61 12.70 -0.91
CA ARG A 55 -2.81 12.58 0.54
C ARG A 55 -2.13 11.32 1.08
N GLN A 56 -2.08 10.25 0.29
CA GLN A 56 -1.36 9.02 0.62
C GLN A 56 0.15 9.28 0.70
N THR A 57 0.74 9.88 -0.34
CA THR A 57 2.18 10.14 -0.40
C THR A 57 2.62 11.21 0.60
N PHE A 58 1.75 12.16 0.95
CA PHE A 58 2.02 13.11 2.04
C PHE A 58 2.14 12.43 3.41
N ARG A 59 1.33 11.40 3.69
CA ARG A 59 1.48 10.62 4.93
C ARG A 59 2.78 9.82 4.94
N GLN A 60 3.14 9.20 3.81
CA GLN A 60 4.39 8.47 3.67
C GLN A 60 5.60 9.37 3.89
N LYS A 61 5.57 10.58 3.33
CA LYS A 61 6.59 11.60 3.54
C LYS A 61 6.85 11.87 5.02
N LYS A 62 5.80 12.06 5.82
CA LYS A 62 5.91 12.29 7.26
C LYS A 62 6.57 11.11 7.98
N VAL A 63 6.10 9.90 7.69
CA VAL A 63 6.65 8.67 8.30
C VAL A 63 8.12 8.48 7.93
N ILE A 64 8.49 8.70 6.66
CA ILE A 64 9.88 8.57 6.21
C ILE A 64 10.77 9.66 6.80
N ALA A 65 10.27 10.90 6.89
CA ALA A 65 11.00 12.01 7.51
C ALA A 65 11.35 11.69 8.97
N GLU A 66 10.35 11.23 9.73
CA GLU A 66 10.50 10.83 11.12
C GLU A 66 11.45 9.64 11.27
N PHE A 67 11.23 8.57 10.50
CA PHE A 67 12.04 7.35 10.54
C PHE A 67 13.52 7.60 10.23
N LEU A 68 13.83 8.48 9.28
CA LEU A 68 15.22 8.77 8.87
C LEU A 68 15.87 9.91 9.66
N GLY A 69 15.10 10.63 10.48
CA GLY A 69 15.52 11.85 11.16
C GLY A 69 15.86 12.98 10.17
N LEU A 70 15.09 13.12 9.09
CA LEU A 70 15.34 14.07 8.01
C LEU A 70 14.28 15.18 7.95
N SER A 71 14.68 16.34 7.45
CA SER A 71 13.73 17.41 7.14
C SER A 71 12.80 17.01 5.99
N GLU A 72 11.50 17.22 6.17
CA GLU A 72 10.47 17.02 5.14
C GLU A 72 10.79 17.73 3.83
N LYS A 73 11.54 18.84 3.84
CA LYS A 73 11.89 19.59 2.64
C LYS A 73 12.75 18.80 1.64
N HIS A 74 13.46 17.75 2.10
CA HIS A 74 14.29 16.89 1.25
C HIS A 74 13.56 15.63 0.75
N ILE A 75 12.27 15.50 1.07
CA ILE A 75 11.43 14.37 0.65
C ILE A 75 10.35 14.89 -0.29
N HIS A 76 10.35 14.37 -1.51
CA HIS A 76 9.57 14.86 -2.64
C HIS A 76 8.56 13.80 -3.09
N PRO A 77 7.27 13.95 -2.73
CA PRO A 77 6.20 13.10 -3.24
C PRO A 77 5.93 13.36 -4.72
N LEU A 78 5.80 12.28 -5.48
CA LEU A 78 5.50 12.27 -6.91
C LEU A 78 4.43 11.22 -7.19
N VAL A 79 3.40 11.58 -7.93
CA VAL A 79 2.36 10.65 -8.39
C VAL A 79 2.46 10.54 -9.89
N THR A 80 2.71 9.32 -10.38
CA THR A 80 2.74 9.02 -11.80
C THR A 80 1.55 8.16 -12.21
N PHE A 81 0.84 8.59 -13.24
CA PHE A 81 -0.26 7.83 -13.83
C PHE A 81 0.24 7.11 -15.08
N VAL A 82 0.32 5.79 -14.99
CA VAL A 82 0.68 4.91 -16.11
C VAL A 82 -0.57 4.26 -16.69
N GLY A 83 -0.52 3.88 -17.97
CA GLY A 83 -1.67 3.32 -18.69
C GLY A 83 -2.40 4.33 -19.57
N LYS A 84 -3.53 3.89 -20.15
CA LYS A 84 -4.32 4.67 -21.12
C LYS A 84 -5.29 5.63 -20.43
N CYS A 85 -4.77 6.49 -19.55
CA CYS A 85 -5.57 7.51 -18.88
C CYS A 85 -5.20 8.94 -19.30
N LYS A 86 -6.13 9.87 -19.07
CA LYS A 86 -5.93 11.31 -19.27
C LYS A 86 -6.40 12.07 -18.04
N LEU A 87 -5.51 12.91 -17.51
CA LEU A 87 -5.83 13.87 -16.45
C LEU A 87 -6.71 14.97 -17.08
N LYS A 88 -7.89 15.21 -16.50
CA LYS A 88 -8.92 16.13 -17.05
C LYS A 88 -9.12 17.40 -16.21
N THR A 89 -8.35 17.55 -15.14
CA THR A 89 -8.30 18.72 -14.27
C THR A 89 -6.87 19.21 -14.18
N ASP A 90 -6.68 20.46 -13.78
CA ASP A 90 -5.35 20.99 -13.53
C ASP A 90 -4.71 20.25 -12.36
N MET A 91 -3.48 19.80 -12.58
CA MET A 91 -2.74 18.97 -11.65
C MET A 91 -1.50 19.71 -11.18
N PRO A 92 -1.12 19.56 -9.90
CA PRO A 92 0.11 20.16 -9.41
C PRO A 92 1.32 19.54 -10.14
N PRO A 93 2.48 20.24 -10.17
CA PRO A 93 3.66 19.80 -10.91
C PRO A 93 4.21 18.42 -10.51
N ASN A 94 3.81 17.88 -9.36
CA ASN A 94 4.21 16.57 -8.86
C ASN A 94 3.17 15.47 -9.14
N VAL A 95 2.20 15.72 -10.02
CA VAL A 95 1.24 14.74 -10.54
C VAL A 95 1.28 14.77 -12.05
N MET A 96 1.62 13.64 -12.68
CA MET A 96 1.82 13.60 -14.13
C MET A 96 1.63 12.22 -14.73
N SER A 97 1.36 12.16 -16.03
CA SER A 97 1.33 10.90 -16.79
C SER A 97 2.64 10.60 -17.51
N PHE A 98 3.47 11.63 -17.74
CA PHE A 98 4.76 11.55 -18.41
C PHE A 98 5.70 12.61 -17.84
N GLY A 99 7.01 12.51 -18.14
CA GLY A 99 7.98 13.53 -17.75
C GLY A 99 8.49 13.46 -16.30
N PHE A 100 8.09 12.45 -15.53
CA PHE A 100 8.50 12.30 -14.12
C PHE A 100 10.02 12.15 -13.95
N VAL A 101 10.70 11.56 -14.94
CA VAL A 101 12.18 11.48 -14.95
C VAL A 101 12.79 12.87 -15.07
N SER A 102 12.28 13.70 -15.99
CA SER A 102 12.75 15.08 -16.16
C SER A 102 12.46 15.92 -14.93
N TYR A 103 11.30 15.71 -14.30
CA TYR A 103 10.95 16.32 -13.02
C TYR A 103 11.94 15.94 -11.90
N ILE A 104 12.29 14.66 -11.74
CA ILE A 104 13.30 14.26 -10.74
C ILE A 104 14.66 14.85 -11.07
N LYS A 105 15.05 14.89 -12.36
CA LYS A 105 16.33 15.44 -12.81
C LYS A 105 16.44 16.96 -12.68
N SER A 106 15.33 17.69 -12.51
CA SER A 106 15.40 19.13 -12.29
C SER A 106 15.93 19.51 -10.90
N PHE A 107 16.02 18.54 -9.98
CA PHE A 107 16.63 18.72 -8.66
C PHE A 107 18.15 18.61 -8.79
N GLN A 108 18.86 19.73 -8.72
CA GLN A 108 20.31 19.81 -8.93
C GLN A 108 21.09 20.19 -7.66
N GLN A 109 20.41 20.74 -6.65
CA GLN A 109 21.05 21.12 -5.40
C GLN A 109 21.37 19.89 -4.56
N LYS A 110 22.65 19.62 -4.30
CA LYS A 110 23.07 18.55 -3.37
C LYS A 110 22.61 18.92 -1.96
N VAL A 111 21.80 18.04 -1.36
CA VAL A 111 21.25 18.18 0.00
C VAL A 111 21.70 17.06 0.93
N PHE A 112 22.30 16.00 0.39
CA PHE A 112 22.92 14.91 1.13
C PHE A 112 24.35 14.65 0.64
N THR A 113 25.24 14.42 1.58
CA THR A 113 26.58 13.83 1.37
C THR A 113 26.48 12.37 0.94
N ASP A 114 27.58 11.82 0.43
CA ASP A 114 27.58 10.44 -0.05
C ASP A 114 27.47 9.47 1.14
N GLU A 115 28.03 9.84 2.29
CA GLU A 115 27.90 9.14 3.57
C GLU A 115 26.45 9.16 4.08
N GLU A 116 25.76 10.29 3.97
CA GLU A 116 24.34 10.39 4.33
C GLU A 116 23.47 9.53 3.42
N VAL A 117 23.74 9.51 2.12
CA VAL A 117 23.04 8.65 1.16
C VAL A 117 23.23 7.17 1.53
N GLN A 118 24.46 6.75 1.81
CA GLN A 118 24.76 5.37 2.23
C GLN A 118 24.06 5.02 3.55
N ARG A 119 24.09 5.92 4.54
CA ARG A 119 23.38 5.74 5.82
C ARG A 119 21.88 5.56 5.61
N ILE A 120 21.25 6.41 4.78
CA ILE A 120 19.83 6.34 4.46
C ILE A 120 19.50 5.01 3.77
N GLN A 121 20.29 4.61 2.78
CA GLN A 121 20.14 3.33 2.08
C GLN A 121 20.23 2.15 3.05
N HIS A 122 21.18 2.17 3.98
CA HIS A 122 21.35 1.14 5.00
C HIS A 122 20.15 1.06 5.95
N LEU A 123 19.68 2.19 6.49
CA LEU A 123 18.52 2.23 7.40
C LEU A 123 17.26 1.64 6.75
N ILE A 124 16.98 2.01 5.50
CA ILE A 124 15.80 1.53 4.78
C ILE A 124 15.96 0.04 4.45
N SER A 125 17.14 -0.38 3.99
CA SER A 125 17.38 -1.79 3.66
C SER A 125 17.25 -2.69 4.89
N ASN A 126 17.79 -2.25 6.03
CA ASN A 126 17.65 -2.97 7.29
C ASN A 126 16.20 -3.01 7.77
N HIS A 127 15.47 -1.89 7.68
CA HIS A 127 14.05 -1.88 8.06
C HIS A 127 13.23 -2.82 7.18
N VAL A 128 13.55 -2.92 5.90
CA VAL A 128 12.87 -3.84 4.97
C VAL A 128 13.25 -5.27 5.25
N ALA A 129 14.53 -5.58 5.46
CA ALA A 129 14.99 -6.91 5.82
C ALA A 129 14.35 -7.39 7.15
N THR A 130 14.40 -6.56 8.20
CA THR A 130 13.75 -6.84 9.48
C THR A 130 12.23 -6.93 9.34
N SER A 131 11.60 -6.07 8.55
CA SER A 131 10.17 -6.15 8.28
C SER A 131 9.81 -7.44 7.54
N LEU A 132 10.60 -7.87 6.56
CA LEU A 132 10.39 -9.13 5.82
C LEU A 132 10.63 -10.37 6.70
N VAL A 133 11.65 -10.33 7.56
CA VAL A 133 11.89 -11.38 8.56
C VAL A 133 10.74 -11.42 9.57
N SER A 134 10.23 -10.27 10.01
CA SER A 134 9.03 -10.17 10.84
C SER A 134 7.73 -10.43 10.07
N THR A 135 7.78 -10.44 8.73
CA THR A 135 6.62 -10.69 7.87
C THR A 135 6.33 -12.19 7.83
N ASP A 136 7.30 -13.08 8.05
CA ASP A 136 6.98 -14.50 8.27
C ASP A 136 6.21 -14.70 9.58
N ASP A 137 6.65 -14.12 10.70
CA ASP A 137 5.91 -14.19 11.97
C ASP A 137 4.59 -13.39 11.93
N HIS A 138 4.53 -12.29 11.15
CA HIS A 138 3.33 -11.46 11.03
C HIS A 138 2.31 -12.02 10.02
N ILE A 139 2.73 -12.61 8.91
CA ILE A 139 1.84 -13.33 7.97
C ILE A 139 1.39 -14.63 8.62
N GLN A 140 2.25 -15.34 9.35
CA GLN A 140 1.84 -16.50 10.13
C GLN A 140 0.83 -16.08 11.21
N SER A 141 1.07 -15.01 11.97
CA SER A 141 0.08 -14.50 12.92
C SER A 141 -1.18 -13.90 12.26
N LEU A 142 -1.13 -13.41 11.02
CA LEU A 142 -2.31 -12.97 10.26
C LEU A 142 -3.09 -14.17 9.72
N ARG A 143 -2.41 -15.23 9.28
CA ARG A 143 -3.00 -16.51 8.88
C ARG A 143 -3.61 -17.23 10.10
N ASP A 144 -2.94 -17.21 11.23
CA ASP A 144 -3.43 -17.79 12.49
C ASP A 144 -4.57 -16.98 13.11
N ARG A 145 -4.59 -15.65 12.93
CA ARG A 145 -5.74 -14.80 13.30
C ARG A 145 -6.94 -14.95 12.36
N HIS A 146 -6.74 -15.40 11.12
CA HIS A 146 -7.82 -15.72 10.18
C HIS A 146 -8.24 -17.20 10.20
N SER A 147 -7.41 -18.08 10.77
CA SER A 147 -7.70 -19.51 10.95
C SER A 147 -8.19 -19.85 12.36
N SER A 148 -8.07 -18.93 13.32
CA SER A 148 -8.67 -19.09 14.64
C SER A 148 -10.19 -19.20 14.52
N THR A 149 -10.69 -20.43 14.64
CA THR A 149 -12.11 -20.73 14.66
C THR A 149 -12.80 -20.23 15.93
N THR A 150 -12.03 -19.78 16.92
CA THR A 150 -12.46 -19.53 18.30
C THR A 150 -12.39 -18.07 18.75
N ILE A 151 -11.73 -17.16 18.01
CA ILE A 151 -11.57 -15.75 18.41
C ILE A 151 -12.23 -14.78 17.42
N CYS A 152 -12.95 -13.79 17.94
CA CYS A 152 -13.70 -12.79 17.19
C CYS A 152 -12.75 -11.74 16.58
N PRO A 153 -12.69 -11.60 15.24
CA PRO A 153 -11.78 -10.66 14.58
C PRO A 153 -12.19 -9.20 14.75
N ARG A 154 -13.41 -8.93 15.25
CA ARG A 154 -13.93 -7.56 15.43
C ARG A 154 -13.57 -6.96 16.79
N CYS A 155 -13.53 -7.77 17.85
CA CYS A 155 -13.31 -7.26 19.22
C CYS A 155 -12.30 -8.07 20.04
N GLY A 156 -11.82 -9.21 19.54
CA GLY A 156 -10.83 -10.05 20.22
C GLY A 156 -11.40 -11.06 21.23
N SER A 157 -12.70 -11.03 21.52
CA SER A 157 -13.39 -11.97 22.44
C SER A 157 -13.68 -13.32 21.78
N ASN A 158 -14.10 -14.35 22.52
CA ASN A 158 -14.35 -15.66 21.92
C ASN A 158 -15.55 -15.66 20.95
N LEU A 159 -15.52 -16.60 20.00
CA LEU A 159 -16.68 -17.01 19.21
C LEU A 159 -17.30 -18.25 19.85
N VAL A 160 -18.61 -18.22 20.04
CA VAL A 160 -19.40 -19.32 20.60
C VAL A 160 -20.45 -19.78 19.60
N GLU A 161 -20.73 -21.07 19.56
CA GLU A 161 -21.76 -21.64 18.70
C GLU A 161 -23.16 -21.25 19.19
N ARG A 162 -24.03 -20.84 18.26
CA ARG A 162 -25.39 -20.40 18.55
C ARG A 162 -26.35 -21.01 17.55
N THR A 163 -27.52 -21.40 18.04
CA THR A 163 -28.60 -21.94 17.22
C THR A 163 -29.68 -20.89 16.99
N VAL A 164 -30.10 -20.72 15.73
CA VAL A 164 -31.25 -19.89 15.39
C VAL A 164 -32.53 -20.55 15.92
N LYS A 165 -33.26 -19.87 16.81
CA LYS A 165 -34.45 -20.45 17.47
C LYS A 165 -35.74 -20.29 16.66
N ASN A 166 -35.86 -19.24 15.83
CA ASN A 166 -37.10 -18.86 15.13
C ASN A 166 -36.81 -18.39 13.69
N GLY A 167 -37.76 -18.59 12.78
CA GLY A 167 -37.71 -18.14 11.37
C GLY A 167 -37.38 -19.25 10.37
N ALA A 168 -37.24 -18.89 9.09
CA ALA A 168 -37.01 -19.85 8.00
C ALA A 168 -35.71 -20.68 8.13
N ASN A 169 -34.76 -20.19 8.94
CA ASN A 169 -33.48 -20.85 9.22
C ASN A 169 -33.41 -21.42 10.64
N ALA A 170 -34.55 -21.65 11.31
CA ALA A 170 -34.59 -22.24 12.65
C ALA A 170 -33.89 -23.60 12.67
N GLY A 171 -33.02 -23.81 13.66
CA GLY A 171 -32.17 -25.00 13.79
C GLY A 171 -30.77 -24.88 13.19
N SER A 172 -30.49 -23.86 12.36
CA SER A 172 -29.13 -23.61 11.85
C SER A 172 -28.19 -23.14 12.97
N GLN A 173 -26.93 -23.58 12.91
CA GLN A 173 -25.88 -23.22 13.86
C GLN A 173 -24.87 -22.26 13.20
N PHE A 174 -24.41 -21.28 13.95
CA PHE A 174 -23.40 -20.31 13.53
C PHE A 174 -22.50 -19.93 14.70
N LEU A 175 -21.33 -19.37 14.41
CA LEU A 175 -20.44 -18.80 15.43
C LEU A 175 -20.78 -17.32 15.64
N GLY A 176 -21.16 -16.95 16.85
CA GLY A 176 -21.42 -15.57 17.26
C GLY A 176 -20.44 -15.12 18.34
N CYS A 177 -20.09 -13.83 18.35
CA CYS A 177 -19.25 -13.29 19.42
C CYS A 177 -19.90 -13.42 20.80
N GLU A 178 -19.13 -13.85 21.80
CA GLU A 178 -19.56 -13.99 23.19
C GLU A 178 -20.06 -12.64 23.77
N ASP A 179 -19.43 -11.54 23.41
CA ASP A 179 -19.76 -10.17 23.87
C ASP A 179 -21.01 -9.56 23.21
N TYR A 180 -21.87 -10.36 22.59
CA TYR A 180 -23.18 -9.88 22.16
C TYR A 180 -24.01 -9.41 23.37
N PRO A 181 -24.66 -8.23 23.34
CA PRO A 181 -24.99 -7.41 22.16
C PRO A 181 -23.97 -6.34 21.78
N LYS A 182 -22.90 -6.15 22.56
CA LYS A 182 -21.86 -5.12 22.33
C LYS A 182 -21.07 -5.38 21.05
N CYS A 183 -20.84 -6.66 20.73
CA CYS A 183 -20.25 -7.07 19.45
C CYS A 183 -21.19 -8.02 18.69
N ARG A 184 -21.61 -7.62 17.49
CA ARG A 184 -22.55 -8.38 16.62
C ARG A 184 -21.87 -9.13 15.48
N PHE A 185 -20.60 -9.50 15.65
CA PHE A 185 -19.91 -10.31 14.65
C PHE A 185 -20.46 -11.74 14.66
N THR A 186 -20.73 -12.29 13.48
CA THR A 186 -21.17 -13.67 13.26
C THR A 186 -20.44 -14.26 12.05
N ARG A 187 -20.29 -15.58 12.03
CA ARG A 187 -19.68 -16.34 10.93
C ARG A 187 -20.33 -17.72 10.85
N ASP A 188 -20.45 -18.26 9.65
CA ASP A 188 -20.94 -19.63 9.45
C ASP A 188 -19.96 -20.66 10.02
N LEU A 189 -20.47 -21.82 10.43
CA LEU A 189 -19.59 -22.93 10.80
C LEU A 189 -18.80 -23.37 9.56
N PRO A 190 -17.47 -23.56 9.67
CA PRO A 190 -16.70 -24.07 8.55
C PRO A 190 -17.24 -25.45 8.11
N PRO A 191 -17.25 -25.74 6.80
CA PRO A 191 -17.58 -27.07 6.33
C PRO A 191 -16.60 -28.07 6.94
N VAL A 192 -17.09 -29.24 7.35
CA VAL A 192 -16.23 -30.32 7.84
C VAL A 192 -15.43 -30.87 6.65
N GLU A 193 -14.21 -30.38 6.44
CA GLU A 193 -13.37 -30.81 5.30
C GLU A 193 -12.31 -31.83 5.71
N SER A 194 -12.34 -32.97 5.02
CA SER A 194 -11.25 -33.93 4.88
C SER A 194 -10.46 -33.63 3.58
N GLY A 195 -9.14 -33.66 3.66
CA GLY A 195 -8.27 -33.94 2.51
C GLY A 195 -7.56 -32.76 1.83
N VAL A 196 -6.24 -32.75 1.99
CA VAL A 196 -5.23 -31.85 1.41
C VAL A 196 -5.11 -31.99 -0.13
N ARG A 197 -4.89 -30.88 -0.88
CA ARG A 197 -3.68 -30.59 -1.70
C ARG A 197 -3.73 -29.28 -2.51
N ASN A 198 -2.66 -28.51 -2.30
CA ASN A 198 -1.80 -27.74 -3.20
C ASN A 198 -2.36 -26.69 -4.19
N GLY A 199 -1.83 -25.47 -4.02
CA GLY A 199 -1.03 -24.85 -5.07
C GLY A 199 -1.63 -23.62 -5.74
N SER A 200 -1.22 -22.44 -5.30
CA SER A 200 -1.02 -21.30 -6.21
C SER A 200 -0.28 -20.18 -5.50
N SER A 201 0.93 -19.92 -6.01
CA SER A 201 1.51 -18.60 -6.25
C SER A 201 0.83 -17.44 -5.51
N VAL A 202 1.40 -17.05 -4.37
CA VAL A 202 1.12 -15.73 -3.80
C VAL A 202 2.20 -14.80 -4.32
N GLY A 203 1.81 -13.90 -5.22
CA GLY A 203 2.67 -12.85 -5.74
C GLY A 203 3.25 -12.02 -4.60
N GLY A 204 4.55 -12.21 -4.37
CA GLY A 204 5.31 -11.49 -3.36
C GLY A 204 5.27 -9.98 -3.59
N PHE A 205 4.86 -9.26 -2.55
CA PHE A 205 5.00 -7.82 -2.45
C PHE A 205 6.47 -7.50 -2.17
N ILE A 206 7.17 -6.97 -3.18
CA ILE A 206 8.56 -6.51 -3.05
C ILE A 206 8.51 -4.99 -3.04
N LEU A 207 8.86 -4.37 -1.90
CA LEU A 207 9.29 -2.97 -1.91
C LEU A 207 10.50 -2.89 -2.85
N LYS A 208 10.32 -2.32 -4.04
CA LYS A 208 11.43 -2.11 -4.97
C LYS A 208 12.14 -0.82 -4.58
N ILE A 209 13.12 -0.94 -3.67
CA ILE A 209 14.13 0.09 -3.47
C ILE A 209 14.97 0.13 -4.75
N ILE A 210 14.99 1.28 -5.42
CA ILE A 210 15.81 1.47 -6.61
C ILE A 210 16.93 2.40 -6.22
N LEU A 211 18.10 1.80 -6.00
CA LEU A 211 19.33 2.50 -5.68
C LEU A 211 19.84 3.18 -6.96
N ALA A 212 19.70 4.50 -7.06
CA ALA A 212 20.37 5.26 -8.09
C ALA A 212 21.82 5.50 -7.65
N PHE A 213 22.69 4.52 -7.90
CA PHE A 213 24.13 4.73 -7.90
C PHE A 213 24.44 5.60 -9.12
N SER A 214 24.58 6.92 -8.93
CA SER A 214 25.31 7.86 -9.79
C SER A 214 25.41 7.48 -11.28
N GLY A 215 24.29 7.21 -11.94
CA GLY A 215 24.36 6.59 -13.26
C GLY A 215 23.02 6.29 -13.89
N ILE A 216 22.90 6.69 -15.16
CA ILE A 216 21.74 6.66 -16.03
C ILE A 216 21.05 5.26 -16.10
N ALA A 217 21.77 4.17 -15.84
CA ALA A 217 21.29 2.79 -15.99
C ALA A 217 20.20 2.34 -14.98
N ALA A 218 20.23 2.83 -13.73
CA ALA A 218 19.27 2.42 -12.70
C ALA A 218 17.84 2.90 -13.00
N ILE A 219 17.72 4.07 -13.65
CA ILE A 219 16.44 4.62 -14.10
C ILE A 219 15.89 3.77 -15.25
N TYR A 220 16.71 3.29 -16.19
CA TYR A 220 16.20 2.47 -17.30
C TYR A 220 15.79 1.03 -16.89
N LEU A 221 16.46 0.42 -15.90
CA LEU A 221 16.03 -0.86 -15.30
C LEU A 221 14.69 -0.74 -14.56
N PHE A 222 14.46 0.41 -13.92
CA PHE A 222 13.15 0.77 -13.37
C PHE A 222 12.06 0.77 -14.46
N PHE A 223 12.34 1.35 -15.63
CA PHE A 223 11.41 1.37 -16.77
C PHE A 223 11.04 -0.02 -17.28
N TRP A 224 12.02 -0.93 -17.48
CA TRP A 224 11.74 -2.29 -17.97
C TRP A 224 10.75 -3.04 -17.06
N THR A 225 10.88 -2.86 -15.74
CA THR A 225 10.01 -3.57 -14.79
C THR A 225 8.62 -2.95 -14.61
N MET A 226 8.41 -1.69 -15.00
CA MET A 226 7.10 -1.04 -14.95
C MET A 226 6.27 -1.25 -16.21
N THR A 227 6.89 -1.46 -17.37
CA THR A 227 6.18 -1.70 -18.65
C THR A 227 5.76 -3.17 -18.86
N GLN A 228 6.17 -4.09 -17.98
CA GLN A 228 5.85 -5.53 -18.06
C GLN A 228 4.70 -5.96 -17.10
N ARG A 229 3.90 -5.01 -16.59
CA ARG A 229 2.73 -5.24 -15.73
C ARG A 229 1.47 -4.61 -16.32
#